data_AF-A0A497QGJ7-F1
#
_entry.id   AF-A0A497QGJ7-F1
#
_cell.length_a   1.000
_cell.length_b   1.000
_cell.length_c   1.000
_cell.angle_alpha   90.00
_cell.angle_beta   90.00
_cell.angle_gamma   90.00
#
_symmetry.space_group_name_H-M   'P 1'
#
loop_
_entity.id
_entity.type
_entity.pdbx_description
1 polymer ?
#
loop_
_entity_poly.entity_id
_entity_poly.type
_entity_poly.pdbx_seq_one_letter_code
_entity_poly.pdbx_strand_id
1 'polypeptide(L)'
;MNARLMQFLGLVFLIISVAMTLLVYQSTMQVGDGLSTMLAAGLVAWGILALPELAIGLWLLVKGTRAARIGDISDDLIRLVQREGRIGVEAAARELGVSPEDVADAAERLARRRLPLVYLDASAGEIVSPGAVSLQESLLHLLYAQRRMTFDQIARVTNSTDEEIIEALAELSEAGKFRGTVDKNSRVVYTAEAVAQLPKAVTYCPHCGGRLEAPVLPGEEEECPYCGHMIVNRL
;
A
#
# COMPACT_ATOMS: atom_id res chain seq x y z
N MET A 1 9.29 1.20 -2.54
CA MET A 1 10.37 2.18 -2.74
C MET A 1 10.15 3.36 -1.81
N ASN A 2 11.16 3.81 -1.05
CA ASN A 2 11.01 4.91 -0.09
C ASN A 2 10.54 6.19 -0.82
N ALA A 3 9.53 6.89 -0.29
CA ALA A 3 8.98 8.10 -0.92
C ALA A 3 10.08 9.17 -1.16
N ARG A 4 11.01 9.29 -0.21
CA ARG A 4 12.16 10.20 -0.33
C ARG A 4 13.13 9.80 -1.45
N LEU A 5 13.32 8.50 -1.67
CA LEU A 5 14.14 8.00 -2.77
C LEU A 5 13.50 8.31 -4.12
N MET A 6 12.17 8.19 -4.24
CA MET A 6 11.44 8.57 -5.47
C MET A 6 11.59 10.06 -5.78
N GLN A 7 11.47 10.92 -4.76
CA GLN A 7 11.67 12.36 -4.91
C GLN A 7 13.11 12.68 -5.35
N PHE A 8 14.11 12.06 -4.71
CA PHE A 8 15.51 12.24 -5.07
C PHE A 8 15.79 11.81 -6.51
N LEU A 9 15.32 10.63 -6.90
CA LEU A 9 15.51 10.11 -8.26
C LEU A 9 14.82 10.99 -9.31
N GLY A 10 13.62 11.51 -9.00
CA GLY A 10 12.91 12.46 -9.85
C GLY A 10 13.66 13.79 -10.02
N LEU A 11 14.26 14.31 -8.94
CA LEU A 11 15.13 15.49 -8.99
C LEU A 11 16.36 15.24 -9.88
N VAL A 12 17.01 14.08 -9.73
CA VAL A 12 18.16 13.71 -10.57
C VAL A 12 17.78 13.68 -12.05
N PHE A 13 16.64 13.07 -12.41
CA PHE A 13 16.18 13.07 -13.79
C PHE A 13 15.85 14.47 -14.34
N LEU A 14 15.32 15.37 -13.51
CA LEU A 14 15.16 16.77 -13.91
C LEU A 14 16.50 17.46 -14.20
N ILE A 15 17.51 17.24 -13.37
CA ILE A 15 18.85 17.81 -13.57
C ILE A 15 19.46 17.27 -14.87
N ILE A 16 19.34 15.97 -15.12
CA ILE A 16 19.82 15.34 -16.36
C ILE A 16 19.07 15.93 -17.57
N SER A 17 17.75 16.07 -17.49
CA SER A 17 16.94 16.65 -18.58
C SER A 17 17.37 18.10 -18.90
N VAL A 18 17.69 18.91 -17.88
CA VAL A 18 18.24 20.26 -18.06
C VAL A 18 19.62 20.21 -18.73
N ALA A 19 20.50 19.30 -18.31
CA ALA A 19 21.81 19.11 -18.92
C ALA A 19 21.69 18.65 -20.39
N MET A 20 20.77 17.73 -20.70
CA MET A 20 20.48 17.28 -22.06
C MET A 20 19.90 18.42 -22.92
N THR A 21 19.07 19.28 -22.33
CA THR A 21 18.56 20.48 -23.02
C THR A 21 19.70 21.41 -23.43
N LEU A 22 20.68 21.63 -22.54
CA LEU A 22 21.88 22.43 -22.85
C LEU A 22 22.75 21.78 -23.93
N LEU A 23 22.94 20.46 -23.87
CA LEU A 23 23.69 19.72 -24.89
C LEU A 23 23.02 19.79 -26.26
N VAL A 24 21.70 19.58 -26.31
CA VAL A 24 20.92 19.71 -27.55
C VAL A 24 21.06 21.12 -28.12
N TYR A 25 20.91 22.16 -27.29
CA TYR A 25 21.07 23.55 -27.69
C TYR A 25 22.46 23.85 -28.26
N GLN A 26 23.53 23.40 -27.61
CA GLN A 26 24.90 23.57 -28.09
C GLN A 26 25.12 22.85 -29.42
N SER A 27 24.58 21.64 -29.57
CA SER A 27 24.71 20.85 -30.79
C SER A 27 23.97 21.48 -31.97
N THR A 28 22.77 22.04 -31.77
CA THR A 28 22.01 22.66 -32.86
C THR A 28 22.57 24.00 -33.30
N MET A 29 23.19 24.75 -32.39
CA MET A 29 23.91 25.98 -32.73
C MET A 29 25.09 25.73 -33.70
N GLN A 30 25.62 24.51 -33.77
CA GLN A 30 26.74 24.16 -34.66
C GLN A 30 26.33 23.71 -36.06
N VAL A 31 25.04 23.40 -36.30
CA VAL A 31 24.60 22.62 -37.48
C VAL A 31 23.92 23.45 -38.58
N GLY A 32 23.42 24.67 -38.32
CA GLY A 32 22.55 25.36 -39.28
C GLY A 32 22.88 26.82 -39.57
N ASP A 33 22.80 27.22 -40.85
CA ASP A 33 22.86 28.63 -41.28
C ASP A 33 21.47 29.33 -41.24
N GLY A 34 20.39 28.57 -40.96
CA GLY A 34 19.00 29.05 -40.98
C GLY A 34 18.25 28.84 -39.66
N LEU A 35 17.52 29.86 -39.23
CA LEU A 35 16.73 29.84 -37.98
C LEU A 35 15.67 28.72 -37.96
N SER A 36 15.00 28.48 -39.09
CA SER A 36 13.92 27.50 -39.19
C SER A 36 14.42 26.06 -39.07
N THR A 37 15.55 25.74 -39.72
CA THR A 37 16.19 24.41 -39.64
C THR A 37 16.78 24.16 -38.25
N MET A 38 17.39 25.18 -37.62
CA MET A 38 17.88 25.08 -36.24
C MET A 38 16.76 24.77 -35.24
N LEU A 39 15.62 25.46 -35.34
CA LEU A 39 14.48 25.25 -34.44
C LEU A 39 13.84 23.87 -34.62
N ALA A 40 13.63 23.45 -35.87
CA ALA A 40 13.04 22.14 -36.16
C ALA A 40 13.93 20.99 -35.68
N ALA A 41 15.23 21.02 -36.00
CA ALA A 41 16.18 20.01 -35.54
C ALA A 41 16.32 20.01 -34.02
N GLY A 42 16.32 21.19 -33.39
CA GLY A 42 16.43 21.35 -31.94
C GLY A 42 15.24 20.77 -31.19
N LEU A 43 14.02 21.05 -31.66
CA LEU A 43 12.81 20.49 -31.05
C LEU A 43 12.75 18.97 -31.19
N VAL A 44 13.13 18.41 -32.35
CA VAL A 44 13.15 16.95 -32.56
C VAL A 44 14.20 16.30 -31.67
N ALA A 45 15.43 16.82 -31.64
CA ALA A 45 16.49 16.29 -30.79
C ALA A 45 16.13 16.39 -29.29
N TRP A 46 15.54 17.50 -28.87
CA TRP A 46 15.07 17.69 -27.50
C TRP A 46 13.94 16.72 -27.14
N GLY A 47 12.97 16.52 -28.04
CA GLY A 47 11.87 15.58 -27.85
C GLY A 47 12.32 14.13 -27.72
N ILE A 48 13.41 13.74 -28.37
CA ILE A 48 13.97 12.38 -28.27
C ILE A 48 14.80 12.22 -26.99
N LEU A 49 15.63 13.21 -26.66
CA LEU A 49 16.66 13.07 -25.62
C LEU A 49 16.21 13.57 -24.25
N ALA A 50 15.61 14.77 -24.17
CA ALA A 50 15.33 15.43 -22.90
C ALA A 50 13.90 15.19 -22.39
N LEU A 51 12.94 15.02 -23.30
CA LEU A 51 11.52 14.88 -22.94
C LEU A 51 11.18 13.60 -22.15
N PRO A 52 11.73 12.41 -22.47
CA PRO A 52 11.46 11.21 -21.67
C PRO A 52 11.94 11.34 -20.22
N GLU A 53 13.14 11.90 -20.03
CA GLU A 53 13.72 12.13 -18.70
C GLU A 53 12.92 13.17 -17.92
N LEU A 54 12.48 14.25 -18.59
CA LEU A 54 11.60 15.25 -18.01
C LEU A 54 10.30 14.61 -17.53
N ALA A 55 9.64 13.85 -18.39
CA ALA A 55 8.36 13.21 -18.09
C ALA A 55 8.46 12.23 -16.92
N ILE A 56 9.48 11.36 -16.92
CA ILE A 56 9.72 10.39 -15.85
C ILE A 56 10.09 11.12 -14.55
N GLY A 57 10.95 12.13 -14.61
CA GLY A 57 11.38 12.91 -13.45
C GLY A 57 10.23 13.62 -12.76
N LEU A 58 9.38 14.29 -13.54
CA LEU A 58 8.20 15.00 -13.05
C LEU A 58 7.16 14.03 -12.46
N TRP A 59 6.93 12.89 -13.13
CA TRP A 59 6.05 11.85 -12.62
C TRP A 59 6.53 11.26 -11.28
N LEU A 60 7.83 10.97 -11.16
CA LEU A 60 8.42 10.45 -9.93
C LEU A 60 8.35 11.46 -8.77
N LEU A 61 8.52 12.75 -9.06
CA LEU A 61 8.37 13.80 -8.06
C LEU A 61 6.93 13.90 -7.55
N VAL A 62 5.94 13.93 -8.45
CA VAL A 62 4.52 13.98 -8.09
C VAL A 62 4.12 12.73 -7.28
N LYS A 63 4.55 11.55 -7.73
CA LYS A 63 4.26 10.30 -7.01
C LYS A 63 4.97 10.24 -5.65
N GLY A 64 6.21 10.72 -5.59
CA GLY A 64 7.02 10.76 -4.38
C GLY A 64 6.48 11.74 -3.34
N THR A 65 5.97 12.91 -3.74
CA THR A 65 5.34 13.88 -2.82
C THR A 65 4.03 13.35 -2.27
N ARG A 66 3.18 12.74 -3.11
CA ARG A 66 1.94 12.11 -2.66
C ARG A 66 2.20 10.97 -1.68
N ALA A 67 3.16 10.08 -1.98
CA ALA A 67 3.50 8.96 -1.12
C ALA A 67 4.10 9.38 0.24
N ALA A 68 4.83 10.50 0.28
CA ALA A 68 5.35 11.08 1.51
C ALA A 68 4.21 11.68 2.35
N ARG A 69 3.33 12.46 1.71
CA ARG A 69 2.17 13.08 2.36
C ARG A 69 1.24 12.05 3.00
N ILE A 70 0.92 10.96 2.29
CA ILE A 70 0.10 9.85 2.84
C ILE A 70 0.77 9.23 4.08
N GLY A 71 2.10 9.15 4.09
CA GLY A 71 2.86 8.66 5.24
C GLY A 71 2.63 9.52 6.48
N ASP A 72 2.73 10.84 6.33
CA ASP A 72 2.53 11.79 7.43
C ASP A 72 1.06 11.80 7.91
N ILE A 73 0.11 11.76 6.98
CA ILE A 73 -1.34 11.67 7.28
C ILE A 73 -1.69 10.43 8.09
N SER A 74 -0.99 9.30 7.85
CA SER A 74 -1.32 8.02 8.48
C SER A 74 -1.24 8.08 10.00
N ASP A 75 -0.24 8.76 10.57
CA ASP A 75 -0.04 8.81 12.01
C ASP A 75 -1.08 9.68 12.70
N ASP A 76 -1.43 10.82 12.09
CA ASP A 76 -2.50 11.70 12.59
C ASP A 76 -3.88 11.05 12.45
N LEU A 77 -4.11 10.33 11.35
CA LEU A 77 -5.35 9.59 11.12
C LEU A 77 -5.54 8.48 12.17
N ILE A 78 -4.49 7.73 12.51
CA ILE A 78 -4.58 6.71 13.58
C ILE A 78 -5.04 7.36 14.89
N ARG A 79 -4.42 8.48 15.29
CA ARG A 79 -4.77 9.17 16.54
C ARG A 79 -6.19 9.69 16.54
N LEU A 80 -6.62 10.26 15.41
CA LEU A 80 -7.97 10.79 15.21
C LEU A 80 -9.01 9.67 15.34
N VAL A 81 -8.82 8.57 14.62
CA VAL A 81 -9.74 7.42 14.61
C VAL A 81 -9.74 6.68 15.95
N GLN A 82 -8.60 6.59 16.64
CA GLN A 82 -8.55 6.01 17.99
C GLN A 82 -9.30 6.86 19.02
N ARG A 83 -9.32 8.18 18.86
CA ARG A 83 -10.06 9.10 19.74
C ARG A 83 -11.56 9.04 19.51
N GLU A 84 -11.98 9.00 18.25
CA GLU A 84 -13.41 9.07 17.87
C GLU A 84 -14.06 7.69 17.70
N GLY A 85 -13.25 6.63 17.56
CA GLY A 85 -13.67 5.26 17.28
C GLY A 85 -14.10 5.05 15.83
N ARG A 86 -14.92 5.95 15.30
CA ARG A 86 -15.44 5.95 13.93
C ARG A 86 -15.57 7.38 13.43
N ILE A 87 -15.07 7.65 12.22
CA ILE A 87 -15.11 8.98 11.60
C ILE A 87 -15.35 8.87 10.10
N GLY A 88 -16.22 9.70 9.53
CA GLY A 88 -16.42 9.77 8.08
C GLY A 88 -15.17 10.27 7.36
N VAL A 89 -14.88 9.76 6.16
CA VAL A 89 -13.71 10.17 5.36
C VAL A 89 -13.68 11.68 5.14
N GLU A 90 -14.83 12.29 4.84
CA GLU A 90 -14.92 13.75 4.67
C GLU A 90 -14.67 14.52 5.97
N ALA A 91 -15.13 14.01 7.11
CA ALA A 91 -14.91 14.64 8.40
C ALA A 91 -13.42 14.57 8.78
N ALA A 92 -12.80 13.41 8.60
CA ALA A 92 -11.36 13.24 8.77
C ALA A 92 -10.55 14.15 7.85
N ALA A 93 -10.96 14.30 6.58
CA ALA A 93 -10.31 15.18 5.62
C ALA A 93 -10.36 16.66 6.05
N ARG A 94 -11.51 17.11 6.57
CA ARG A 94 -11.66 18.46 7.12
C ARG A 94 -10.78 18.69 8.36
N GLU A 95 -10.76 17.74 9.28
CA GLU A 95 -9.97 17.82 10.52
C GLU A 95 -8.46 17.83 10.23
N LEU A 96 -8.01 16.99 9.30
CA LEU A 96 -6.61 16.86 8.91
C LEU A 96 -6.16 17.93 7.89
N GLY A 97 -7.09 18.69 7.32
CA GLY A 97 -6.80 19.72 6.31
C GLY A 97 -6.26 19.16 4.98
N VAL A 98 -6.68 17.94 4.61
CA VAL A 98 -6.21 17.24 3.41
C VAL A 98 -7.38 16.82 2.51
N SER A 99 -7.09 16.25 1.34
CA SER A 99 -8.14 15.78 0.43
C SER A 99 -8.79 14.49 0.96
N PRO A 100 -10.10 14.26 0.74
CA PRO A 100 -10.76 13.00 1.08
C PRO A 100 -10.09 11.78 0.45
N GLU A 101 -9.57 11.93 -0.77
CA GLU A 101 -8.83 10.88 -1.48
C GLU A 101 -7.53 10.50 -0.74
N ASP A 102 -6.75 11.47 -0.28
CA ASP A 102 -5.51 11.19 0.46
C ASP A 102 -5.80 10.50 1.81
N VAL A 103 -6.92 10.82 2.47
CA VAL A 103 -7.36 10.13 3.69
C VAL A 103 -7.79 8.70 3.40
N ALA A 104 -8.59 8.48 2.36
CA ALA A 104 -9.03 7.14 1.97
C ALA A 104 -7.83 6.25 1.61
N ASP A 105 -6.88 6.77 0.82
CA ASP A 105 -5.63 6.09 0.48
C ASP A 105 -4.78 5.77 1.73
N ALA A 106 -4.72 6.70 2.70
CA ALA A 106 -4.03 6.46 3.97
C ALA A 106 -4.72 5.36 4.79
N ALA A 107 -6.04 5.38 4.91
CA ALA A 107 -6.83 4.37 5.61
C ALA A 107 -6.67 2.98 4.98
N GLU A 108 -6.75 2.88 3.65
CA GLU A 108 -6.55 1.62 2.93
C GLU A 108 -5.13 1.08 3.12
N ARG A 109 -4.12 1.96 3.08
CA ARG A 109 -2.74 1.58 3.33
C ARG A 109 -2.52 1.09 4.76
N LEU A 110 -3.21 1.67 5.74
CA LEU A 110 -3.18 1.22 7.14
C LEU A 110 -3.86 -0.14 7.31
N ALA A 111 -4.98 -0.39 6.63
CA ALA A 111 -5.70 -1.66 6.66
C ALA A 111 -4.87 -2.83 6.11
N ARG A 112 -4.00 -2.55 5.15
CA ARG A 112 -3.09 -3.55 4.53
C ARG A 112 -1.82 -3.83 5.35
N ARG A 113 -1.57 -3.11 6.45
CA ARG A 113 -0.40 -3.39 7.32
C ARG A 113 -0.61 -4.67 8.12
N ARG A 114 0.47 -5.33 8.51
CA ARG A 114 0.45 -6.54 9.36
C ARG A 114 -0.40 -6.41 10.63
N LEU A 115 -0.50 -5.20 11.18
CA LEU A 115 -1.40 -4.85 12.28
C LEU A 115 -2.30 -3.71 11.80
N PRO A 116 -3.52 -4.02 11.32
CA PRO A 116 -4.47 -3.03 10.86
C PRO A 116 -5.06 -2.28 12.06
N LEU A 117 -4.56 -1.08 12.32
CA LEU A 117 -5.06 -0.20 13.40
C LEU A 117 -6.34 0.53 13.02
N VAL A 118 -6.61 0.60 11.72
CA VAL A 118 -7.70 1.35 11.11
C VAL A 118 -8.10 0.62 9.82
N TYR A 119 -9.39 0.59 9.50
CA TYR A 119 -9.88 0.16 8.19
C TYR A 119 -10.91 1.14 7.63
N LEU A 120 -11.10 1.07 6.31
CA LEU A 120 -12.09 1.84 5.56
C LEU A 120 -13.32 0.95 5.29
N ASP A 121 -14.48 1.36 5.81
CA ASP A 121 -15.77 0.86 5.34
C ASP A 121 -16.15 1.63 4.07
N ALA A 122 -15.91 1.00 2.92
CA ALA A 122 -16.21 1.58 1.62
C ALA A 122 -17.72 1.77 1.38
N SER A 123 -18.58 1.02 2.08
CA SER A 123 -20.04 1.13 1.93
C SER A 123 -20.60 2.34 2.68
N ALA A 124 -20.05 2.62 3.86
CA ALA A 124 -20.45 3.77 4.68
C ALA A 124 -19.63 5.04 4.39
N GLY A 125 -18.46 4.90 3.76
CA GLY A 125 -17.50 6.02 3.61
C GLY A 125 -16.89 6.43 4.95
N GLU A 126 -16.70 5.46 5.85
CA GLU A 126 -16.25 5.68 7.22
C GLU A 126 -14.94 4.95 7.50
N ILE A 127 -14.16 5.54 8.39
CA ILE A 127 -12.88 5.03 8.86
C ILE A 127 -13.09 4.60 10.30
N VAL A 128 -12.81 3.33 10.58
CA VAL A 128 -13.20 2.68 11.83
C VAL A 128 -11.98 2.08 12.52
N SER A 129 -11.91 2.29 13.84
CA SER A 129 -11.00 1.57 14.73
C SER A 129 -11.58 0.20 15.05
N PRO A 130 -10.86 -0.91 14.83
CA PRO A 130 -11.31 -2.25 15.18
C PRO A 130 -11.72 -2.44 16.65
N GLY A 131 -11.15 -1.65 17.57
CA GLY A 131 -11.50 -1.72 18.99
C GLY A 131 -12.75 -0.92 19.37
N ALA A 132 -13.32 -0.13 18.45
CA ALA A 132 -14.46 0.74 18.71
C ALA A 132 -15.81 0.15 18.26
N VAL A 133 -15.79 -1.01 17.61
CA VAL A 133 -16.97 -1.73 17.11
C VAL A 133 -17.05 -3.13 17.75
N SER A 134 -18.17 -3.82 17.51
CA SER A 134 -18.32 -5.21 17.97
C SER A 134 -17.27 -6.12 17.36
N LEU A 135 -16.85 -7.15 18.11
CA LEU A 135 -15.84 -8.11 17.64
C LEU A 135 -16.23 -8.75 16.30
N GLN A 136 -17.51 -9.09 16.11
CA GLN A 136 -18.03 -9.64 14.87
C GLN A 136 -17.85 -8.67 13.68
N GLU A 137 -18.14 -7.38 13.89
CA GLU A 137 -17.95 -6.35 12.87
C GLU A 137 -16.45 -6.16 12.56
N SER A 138 -15.62 -6.03 13.59
CA SER A 138 -14.16 -5.95 13.45
C SER A 138 -13.61 -7.11 12.64
N LEU A 139 -13.97 -8.34 13.01
CA LEU A 139 -13.51 -9.56 12.33
C LEU A 139 -13.88 -9.56 10.84
N LEU A 140 -15.11 -9.16 10.50
CA LEU A 140 -15.50 -9.07 9.09
C LEU A 140 -14.60 -8.11 8.33
N HIS A 141 -14.44 -6.87 8.80
CA HIS A 141 -13.65 -5.88 8.10
C HIS A 141 -12.16 -6.24 8.05
N LEU A 142 -11.63 -6.78 9.14
CA LEU A 142 -10.25 -7.26 9.22
C LEU A 142 -9.99 -8.40 8.22
N LEU A 143 -10.90 -9.37 8.12
CA LEU A 143 -10.76 -10.51 7.21
C LEU A 143 -11.08 -10.17 5.74
N TYR A 144 -11.88 -9.12 5.50
CA TYR A 144 -12.03 -8.54 4.16
C TYR A 144 -10.76 -7.82 3.71
N ALA A 145 -10.12 -7.06 4.61
CA ALA A 145 -8.87 -6.38 4.32
C ALA A 145 -7.69 -7.37 4.21
N GLN A 146 -7.71 -8.45 4.99
CA GLN A 146 -6.65 -9.46 5.07
C GLN A 146 -7.24 -10.86 4.93
N ARG A 147 -6.89 -11.54 3.84
CA ARG A 147 -7.44 -12.87 3.55
C ARG A 147 -6.97 -13.94 4.57
N ARG A 148 -5.96 -13.65 5.37
CA ARG A 148 -5.54 -14.47 6.51
C ARG A 148 -5.12 -13.59 7.69
N MET A 149 -5.40 -14.05 8.91
CA MET A 149 -4.89 -13.43 10.13
C MET A 149 -4.66 -14.47 11.22
N THR A 150 -3.60 -14.28 12.01
CA THR A 150 -3.36 -15.07 13.23
C THR A 150 -4.23 -14.58 14.37
N PHE A 151 -4.54 -15.46 15.32
CA PHE A 151 -5.29 -15.08 16.52
C PHE A 151 -4.57 -13.98 17.31
N ASP A 152 -3.24 -14.06 17.40
CA ASP A 152 -2.44 -13.06 18.10
C ASP A 152 -2.51 -11.66 17.45
N GLN A 153 -2.65 -11.59 16.12
CA GLN A 153 -2.90 -10.33 15.41
C GLN A 153 -4.29 -9.79 15.69
N ILE A 154 -5.31 -10.66 15.62
CA ILE A 154 -6.71 -10.29 15.87
C ILE A 154 -6.85 -9.81 17.32
N ALA A 155 -6.43 -10.62 18.30
CA ALA A 155 -6.46 -10.33 19.72
C ALA A 155 -5.79 -9.00 20.07
N ARG A 156 -4.63 -8.70 19.45
CA ARG A 156 -3.92 -7.43 19.66
C ARG A 156 -4.68 -6.22 19.14
N VAL A 157 -5.44 -6.39 18.06
CA VAL A 157 -6.14 -5.30 17.37
C VAL A 157 -7.53 -5.07 17.96
N THR A 158 -8.24 -6.15 18.31
CA THR A 158 -9.61 -6.10 18.86
C THR A 158 -9.65 -6.16 20.39
N ASN A 159 -8.52 -6.40 21.04
CA ASN A 159 -8.41 -6.63 22.48
C ASN A 159 -9.33 -7.78 22.97
N SER A 160 -9.29 -8.90 22.25
CA SER A 160 -10.16 -10.07 22.48
C SER A 160 -9.36 -11.33 22.80
N THR A 161 -10.00 -12.30 23.43
CA THR A 161 -9.42 -13.62 23.71
C THR A 161 -9.60 -14.59 22.54
N ASP A 162 -8.88 -15.71 22.56
CA ASP A 162 -9.00 -16.74 21.53
C ASP A 162 -10.40 -17.37 21.52
N GLU A 163 -10.98 -17.57 22.70
CA GLU A 163 -12.34 -18.09 22.86
C GLU A 163 -13.36 -17.14 22.24
N GLU A 164 -13.28 -15.84 22.53
CA GLU A 164 -14.15 -14.81 21.96
C GLU A 164 -14.02 -14.74 20.43
N ILE A 165 -12.80 -14.86 19.91
CA ILE A 165 -12.55 -14.88 18.45
C ILE A 165 -13.20 -16.11 17.81
N ILE A 166 -13.07 -17.30 18.41
CA ILE A 166 -13.67 -18.53 17.90
C ILE A 166 -15.19 -18.43 17.91
N GLU A 167 -15.77 -17.95 19.00
CA GLU A 167 -17.22 -17.78 19.17
C GLU A 167 -17.77 -16.81 18.13
N ALA A 168 -17.16 -15.62 18.01
CA ALA A 168 -17.58 -14.61 17.03
C ALA A 168 -17.47 -15.11 15.58
N LEU A 169 -16.42 -15.87 15.24
CA LEU A 169 -16.29 -16.47 13.90
C LEU A 169 -17.35 -17.56 13.64
N ALA A 170 -17.71 -18.33 14.66
CA ALA A 170 -18.77 -19.33 14.56
C ALA A 170 -20.12 -18.65 14.28
N GLU A 171 -20.48 -17.62 15.05
CA GLU A 171 -21.68 -16.82 14.84
C GLU A 171 -21.73 -16.19 13.44
N LEU A 172 -20.61 -15.61 12.97
CA LEU A 172 -20.50 -15.03 11.63
C LEU A 172 -20.66 -16.07 10.52
N SER A 173 -20.16 -17.28 10.73
CA SER A 173 -20.30 -18.40 9.81
C SER A 173 -21.75 -18.90 9.75
N GLU A 174 -22.40 -19.05 10.90
CA GLU A 174 -23.83 -19.44 10.99
C GLU A 174 -24.74 -18.40 10.35
N ALA A 175 -24.43 -17.11 10.52
CA ALA A 175 -25.11 -16.00 9.86
C ALA A 175 -24.80 -15.90 8.35
N GLY A 176 -23.88 -16.72 7.82
CA GLY A 176 -23.46 -16.71 6.42
C GLY A 176 -22.65 -15.47 6.00
N LYS A 177 -22.19 -14.66 6.97
CA LYS A 177 -21.40 -13.44 6.72
C LYS A 177 -19.92 -13.72 6.55
N PHE A 178 -19.41 -14.80 7.14
CA PHE A 178 -18.04 -15.26 6.98
C PHE A 178 -18.01 -16.61 6.25
N ARG A 179 -17.12 -16.73 5.27
CA ARG A 179 -16.83 -17.98 4.56
C ARG A 179 -15.33 -18.22 4.61
N GLY A 180 -14.92 -19.20 5.40
CA GLY A 180 -13.50 -19.49 5.62
C GLY A 180 -13.31 -20.67 6.55
N THR A 181 -12.05 -20.94 6.89
CA THR A 181 -11.65 -22.02 7.78
C THR A 181 -10.81 -21.49 8.92
N VAL A 182 -11.07 -21.97 10.13
CA VAL A 182 -10.28 -21.66 11.32
C VAL A 182 -9.41 -22.86 11.64
N ASP A 183 -8.10 -22.71 11.52
CA ASP A 183 -7.14 -23.71 11.99
C ASP A 183 -6.78 -23.41 13.45
N LYS A 184 -7.35 -24.21 14.35
CA LYS A 184 -7.14 -24.09 15.80
C LYS A 184 -5.72 -24.49 16.22
N ASN A 185 -5.05 -25.35 15.46
CA ASN A 185 -3.70 -25.83 15.78
C ASN A 185 -2.67 -24.75 15.44
N SER A 186 -2.80 -24.15 14.25
CA SER A 186 -1.90 -23.08 13.82
C SER A 186 -2.34 -21.70 14.32
N ARG A 187 -3.51 -21.58 14.94
CA ARG A 187 -4.12 -20.31 15.39
C ARG A 187 -4.27 -19.30 14.27
N VAL A 188 -4.73 -19.75 13.09
CA VAL A 188 -4.89 -18.91 11.90
C VAL A 188 -6.31 -19.02 11.35
N VAL A 189 -6.86 -17.87 10.99
CA VAL A 189 -8.11 -17.74 10.25
C VAL A 189 -7.78 -17.52 8.78
N TYR A 190 -8.37 -18.33 7.90
CA TYR A 190 -8.27 -18.19 6.45
C TYR A 190 -9.66 -17.89 5.86
N THR A 191 -9.76 -16.90 4.97
CA THR A 191 -10.95 -16.74 4.14
C THR A 191 -11.02 -17.84 3.08
N ALA A 192 -12.21 -18.12 2.54
CA ALA A 192 -12.38 -19.09 1.47
C ALA A 192 -11.49 -18.77 0.24
N GLU A 193 -11.26 -17.48 -0.02
CA GLU A 193 -10.34 -17.03 -1.06
C GLU A 193 -8.89 -17.41 -0.74
N ALA A 194 -8.42 -17.18 0.48
CA ALA A 194 -7.08 -17.59 0.91
C ALA A 194 -6.89 -19.10 0.76
N VAL A 195 -7.87 -19.90 1.19
CA VAL A 195 -7.82 -21.36 1.08
C VAL A 195 -7.67 -21.80 -0.37
N ALA A 196 -8.41 -21.20 -1.30
CA ALA A 196 -8.32 -21.49 -2.73
C ALA A 196 -6.95 -21.15 -3.33
N GLN A 197 -6.22 -20.21 -2.72
CA GLN A 197 -4.91 -19.74 -3.19
C GLN A 197 -3.73 -20.41 -2.48
N LEU A 198 -3.94 -21.18 -1.41
CA LEU A 198 -2.89 -21.94 -0.72
C LEU A 198 -2.02 -22.80 -1.66
N PRO A 199 -2.55 -23.46 -2.71
CA PRO A 199 -1.71 -24.22 -3.65
C PRO A 199 -0.71 -23.37 -4.44
N LYS A 200 -0.97 -22.06 -4.55
CA LYS A 200 -0.09 -21.07 -5.20
C LYS A 200 0.78 -20.31 -4.21
N ALA A 201 0.74 -20.67 -2.92
CA ALA A 201 1.50 -19.98 -1.90
C ALA A 201 2.99 -20.34 -1.98
N VAL A 202 3.83 -19.36 -1.68
CA VAL A 202 5.27 -19.57 -1.55
C VAL A 202 5.52 -20.19 -0.19
N THR A 203 6.03 -21.43 -0.17
CA THR A 203 6.30 -22.21 1.05
C THR A 203 7.78 -22.25 1.42
N TYR A 204 8.66 -21.77 0.53
CA TYR A 204 10.10 -21.68 0.74
C TYR A 204 10.59 -20.29 0.38
N CYS A 205 11.50 -19.75 1.17
CA CYS A 205 12.13 -18.48 0.83
C CYS A 205 12.95 -18.61 -0.46
N PRO A 206 12.72 -17.78 -1.48
CA PRO A 206 13.49 -17.83 -2.73
C PRO A 206 14.96 -17.41 -2.55
N HIS A 207 15.28 -16.72 -1.45
CA HIS A 207 16.63 -16.23 -1.17
C HIS A 207 17.47 -17.23 -0.37
N CYS A 208 16.94 -17.81 0.71
CA CYS A 208 17.70 -18.72 1.57
C CYS A 208 17.26 -20.20 1.50
N GLY A 209 16.17 -20.52 0.80
CA GLY A 209 15.62 -21.88 0.75
C GLY A 209 14.95 -22.36 2.04
N GLY A 210 14.88 -21.51 3.08
CA GLY A 210 14.23 -21.86 4.35
C GLY A 210 12.74 -22.13 4.17
N ARG A 211 12.23 -23.20 4.78
CA ARG A 211 10.81 -23.55 4.77
C ARG A 211 10.04 -22.60 5.67
N LEU A 212 9.08 -21.89 5.12
CA LEU A 212 8.28 -20.92 5.86
C LEU A 212 7.24 -21.64 6.71
N GLU A 213 7.11 -21.22 7.98
CA GLU A 213 6.06 -21.71 8.88
C GLU A 213 4.68 -21.26 8.40
N ALA A 214 4.60 -20.04 7.87
CA ALA A 214 3.40 -19.47 7.25
C ALA A 214 3.63 -19.30 5.74
N PRO A 215 2.88 -20.00 4.87
CA PRO A 215 3.00 -19.84 3.42
C PRO A 215 2.59 -18.43 2.97
N VAL A 216 3.34 -17.79 2.08
CA VAL A 216 3.00 -16.44 1.59
C VAL A 216 1.99 -16.54 0.44
N LEU A 217 0.79 -16.02 0.65
CA LEU A 217 -0.29 -16.07 -0.35
C LEU A 217 -0.02 -15.13 -1.54
N PRO A 218 -0.60 -15.38 -2.73
CA PRO A 218 -0.46 -14.50 -3.90
C PRO A 218 -0.95 -13.08 -3.61
N GLY A 219 -0.13 -12.07 -3.84
CA GLY A 219 -0.41 -10.67 -3.53
C GLY A 219 0.01 -10.22 -2.13
N GLU A 220 0.56 -11.12 -1.30
CA GLU A 220 1.11 -10.76 0.01
C GLU A 220 2.62 -10.54 -0.03
N GLU A 221 3.08 -9.72 0.92
CA GLU A 221 4.49 -9.44 1.17
C GLU A 221 4.83 -9.81 2.61
N GLU A 222 5.76 -10.74 2.80
CA GLU A 222 6.25 -11.12 4.13
C GLU A 222 7.76 -11.18 4.19
N GLU A 223 8.31 -10.77 5.33
CA GLU A 223 9.75 -10.84 5.58
C GLU A 223 10.14 -12.26 6.02
N CYS A 224 11.14 -12.84 5.36
CA CYS A 224 11.63 -14.16 5.72
C CYS A 224 12.22 -14.15 7.15
N PRO A 225 11.74 -14.99 8.07
CA PRO A 225 12.22 -15.00 9.46
C PRO A 225 13.68 -15.47 9.58
N TYR A 226 14.21 -16.16 8.56
CA TYR A 226 15.55 -16.71 8.58
C TYR A 226 16.62 -15.74 8.03
N CYS A 227 16.27 -14.90 7.05
CA CYS A 227 17.26 -14.08 6.34
C CYS A 227 16.86 -12.62 6.14
N GLY A 228 15.68 -12.20 6.61
CA GLY A 228 15.19 -10.81 6.45
C GLY A 228 14.81 -10.43 5.01
N HIS A 229 14.83 -11.38 4.07
CA HIS A 229 14.47 -11.09 2.69
C HIS A 229 12.96 -10.91 2.55
N MET A 230 12.52 -9.81 1.94
CA MET A 230 11.11 -9.58 1.61
C MET A 230 10.66 -10.52 0.49
N ILE A 231 9.76 -11.43 0.82
CA ILE A 231 9.13 -12.37 -0.11
C ILE A 231 7.87 -11.72 -0.65
N VAL A 232 7.80 -11.54 -1.97
CA VAL A 232 6.63 -11.01 -2.66
C VAL A 232 6.10 -12.10 -3.58
N ASN A 233 4.90 -12.61 -3.30
CA ASN A 233 4.26 -13.57 -4.20
C ASN A 233 3.43 -12.82 -5.25
N ARG A 234 3.94 -12.68 -6.48
CA ARG A 234 3.31 -11.87 -7.55
C ARG A 234 2.38 -12.66 -8.49
N LEU A 235 2.06 -13.91 -8.16
CA LEU A 235 1.23 -14.81 -8.98
C LEU A 235 -0.24 -14.38 -9.07
#